data_AF-A0A6N4SQ74-F1
#
_entry.id   AF-A0A6N4SQ74-F1
#
_cell.length_a   1.000
_cell.length_b   1.000
_cell.length_c   1.000
_cell.angle_alpha   90.00
_cell.angle_beta   90.00
_cell.angle_gamma   90.00
#
_symmetry.space_group_name_H-M   'P 1'
#
loop_
_entity.id
_entity.type
_entity.pdbx_description
1 polymer ?
#
loop_
_entity_poly.entity_id
_entity_poly.type
_entity_poly.pdbx_seq_one_letter_code
_entity_poly.pdbx_strand_id
1 'polypeptide(L)'
;MNYIKHLNKVFESIYYDERLTPSHVSLYMALFRQWNIHRFKNPLLYQRLEIMKGACIGSLTTYTKCLKELHEWKYINYKPSRNSNNSSISMYSFCTSVCTGASTDTCTETVHESVHVLYINNNKQNKHRGNENTSPTHNEVKEFFNEKEWPEQEADTFFFHYQATGWCTANQTKIQDWKAAAQKWMLKKVKFDTSESVNKSTHKNINEKLHTNTDRNYSEPL
;
A
#
# COMPACT_ATOMS: atom_id res chain seq x y z
N MET A 1 14.70 11.55 -22.20
CA MET A 1 14.97 12.04 -20.83
C MET A 1 15.83 11.01 -20.11
N ASN A 2 17.02 11.37 -19.62
CA ASN A 2 17.82 10.45 -18.81
C ASN A 2 17.36 10.57 -17.34
N TYR A 3 16.61 9.57 -16.87
CA TYR A 3 15.96 9.63 -15.56
C TYR A 3 16.96 9.66 -14.40
N ILE A 4 18.09 8.97 -14.53
CA ILE A 4 19.14 8.92 -13.49
C ILE A 4 19.81 10.28 -13.35
N LYS A 5 20.25 10.87 -14.48
CA LYS A 5 20.89 12.19 -14.49
C LYS A 5 19.96 13.27 -13.95
N HIS A 6 18.70 13.26 -14.37
CA HIS A 6 17.68 14.17 -13.87
C HIS A 6 17.47 14.03 -12.36
N LEU A 7 17.31 12.79 -11.88
CA LEU A 7 17.06 12.52 -10.47
C LEU A 7 18.26 12.95 -9.60
N ASN A 8 19.49 12.67 -10.03
CA ASN A 8 20.70 13.13 -9.35
C ASN A 8 20.75 14.66 -9.27
N LYS A 9 20.41 15.35 -10.37
CA LYS A 9 20.41 16.82 -10.38
C LYS A 9 19.34 17.40 -9.46
N VAL A 10 18.17 16.78 -9.43
CA VAL A 10 17.09 17.18 -8.52
C VAL A 10 17.49 16.95 -7.08
N PHE A 11 18.11 15.82 -6.75
CA PHE A 11 18.57 15.56 -5.39
C PHE A 11 19.62 16.58 -4.94
N GLU A 12 20.53 16.97 -5.83
CA GLU A 12 21.45 18.07 -5.56
C GLU A 12 20.71 19.38 -5.27
N SER A 13 19.73 19.75 -6.11
CA SER A 13 18.91 20.96 -5.87
C SER A 13 18.14 20.89 -4.54
N ILE A 14 17.57 19.74 -4.20
CA ILE A 14 16.83 19.53 -2.94
C ILE A 14 17.77 19.61 -1.73
N TYR A 15 19.00 19.09 -1.84
CA TYR A 15 19.97 19.09 -0.75
C TYR A 15 20.37 20.50 -0.33
N TYR A 16 20.50 21.43 -1.28
CA TYR A 16 20.88 22.81 -1.01
C TYR A 16 19.69 23.76 -0.73
N ASP A 17 18.46 23.33 -0.97
CA ASP A 17 17.27 24.17 -0.79
C ASP A 17 16.55 23.84 0.52
N GLU A 18 16.90 24.58 1.57
CA GLU A 18 16.36 24.43 2.93
C GLU A 18 14.85 24.70 3.04
N ARG A 19 14.23 25.30 2.00
CA ARG A 19 12.79 25.60 2.01
C ARG A 19 11.94 24.35 1.78
N LEU A 20 12.51 23.29 1.20
CA LEU A 20 11.76 22.06 0.94
C LEU A 20 11.55 21.26 2.23
N THR A 21 10.29 20.94 2.49
CA THR A 21 9.90 19.98 3.52
C THR A 21 9.79 18.56 2.93
N PRO A 22 9.76 17.50 3.76
CA PRO A 22 9.56 16.12 3.29
C PRO A 22 8.31 15.94 2.41
N SER A 23 7.24 16.71 2.68
CA SER A 23 6.02 16.70 1.87
C SER A 23 6.26 17.20 0.43
N HIS A 24 7.14 18.20 0.25
CA HIS A 24 7.50 18.70 -1.08
C HIS A 24 8.29 17.65 -1.86
N VAL A 25 9.28 17.04 -1.22
CA VAL A 25 10.11 15.98 -1.83
C VAL A 25 9.25 14.79 -2.22
N SER A 26 8.38 14.34 -1.31
CA SER A 26 7.46 13.23 -1.56
C SER A 26 6.49 13.53 -2.72
N LEU A 27 5.93 14.75 -2.75
CA LEU A 27 5.04 15.20 -3.83
C LEU A 27 5.77 15.26 -5.18
N TYR A 28 6.99 15.81 -5.19
CA TYR A 28 7.83 15.84 -6.39
C TYR A 28 8.10 14.42 -6.90
N MET A 29 8.47 13.48 -6.03
CA MET A 29 8.75 12.10 -6.41
C MET A 29 7.52 11.38 -6.95
N ALA A 30 6.34 11.62 -6.37
CA ALA A 30 5.09 11.07 -6.88
C ALA A 30 4.77 11.59 -8.30
N LEU A 31 4.97 12.90 -8.54
CA LEU A 31 4.80 13.52 -9.86
C LEU A 31 5.85 13.00 -10.87
N PHE A 32 7.11 12.90 -10.47
CA PHE A 32 8.18 12.37 -11.31
C PHE A 32 7.92 10.92 -11.71
N ARG A 33 7.47 10.08 -10.76
CA ARG A 33 7.07 8.71 -11.03
C ARG A 33 5.95 8.65 -12.07
N GLN A 34 4.93 9.51 -11.93
CA GLN A 34 3.85 9.62 -12.91
C GLN A 34 4.38 10.04 -14.28
N TRP A 35 5.28 11.03 -14.33
CA TRP A 35 5.91 11.50 -15.55
C TRP A 35 6.70 10.39 -16.26
N ASN A 36 7.45 9.59 -15.50
CA ASN A 36 8.21 8.45 -16.01
C ASN A 36 7.30 7.38 -16.63
N ILE A 37 6.23 6.98 -15.92
CA ILE A 37 5.23 6.03 -16.44
C ILE A 37 4.65 6.51 -17.78
N HIS A 38 4.40 7.81 -17.90
CA HIS A 38 3.87 8.43 -19.13
C HIS A 38 4.95 8.83 -20.14
N ARG A 39 6.12 8.19 -20.10
CA ARG A 39 7.23 8.39 -21.06
C ARG A 39 7.67 9.85 -21.18
N PHE A 40 7.62 10.57 -20.07
CA PHE A 40 8.05 11.96 -19.95
C PHE A 40 7.26 12.96 -20.83
N LYS A 41 6.00 12.64 -21.17
CA LYS A 41 5.12 13.56 -21.92
C LYS A 41 4.58 14.67 -21.02
N ASN A 42 4.50 15.89 -21.56
CA ASN A 42 3.88 17.05 -20.91
C ASN A 42 2.67 17.52 -21.74
N PRO A 43 1.59 18.05 -21.12
CA PRO A 43 1.36 18.11 -19.68
C PRO A 43 1.06 16.72 -19.08
N LEU A 44 1.32 16.56 -17.80
CA LEU A 44 0.99 15.33 -17.06
C LEU A 44 -0.51 15.13 -17.03
N LEU A 45 -0.95 13.96 -17.49
CA LEU A 45 -2.27 13.43 -17.16
C LEU A 45 -2.16 12.74 -15.81
N TYR A 46 -2.91 13.22 -14.82
CA TYR A 46 -2.86 12.67 -13.48
C TYR A 46 -4.23 12.76 -12.78
N GLN A 47 -4.50 11.79 -11.91
CA GLN A 47 -5.59 11.88 -10.95
C GLN A 47 -5.04 12.42 -9.63
N ARG A 48 -5.63 13.52 -9.13
CA ARG A 48 -5.17 14.19 -7.90
C ARG A 48 -5.06 13.23 -6.70
N LEU A 49 -6.06 12.37 -6.51
CA LEU A 49 -6.10 11.41 -5.40
C LEU A 49 -4.93 10.41 -5.46
N GLU A 50 -4.56 9.95 -6.65
CA GLU A 50 -3.44 9.02 -6.84
C GLU A 50 -2.10 9.68 -6.54
N ILE A 51 -1.92 10.94 -6.95
CA ILE A 51 -0.71 11.71 -6.62
C ILE A 51 -0.63 11.98 -5.11
N MET A 52 -1.74 12.39 -4.48
CA MET A 52 -1.81 12.59 -3.03
C MET A 52 -1.46 11.32 -2.26
N LYS A 53 -2.06 10.19 -2.62
CA LYS A 53 -1.76 8.87 -2.04
C LYS A 53 -0.29 8.48 -2.25
N GLY A 54 0.22 8.68 -3.46
CA GLY A 54 1.60 8.39 -3.82
C GLY A 54 2.64 9.28 -3.15
N ALA A 55 2.23 10.47 -2.69
CA ALA A 55 3.04 11.43 -1.94
C ALA A 55 2.86 11.31 -0.42
N CYS A 56 2.02 10.38 0.06
CA CYS A 56 1.65 10.25 1.48
C CYS A 56 1.02 11.53 2.06
N ILE A 57 0.29 12.31 1.25
CA ILE A 57 -0.39 13.54 1.68
C ILE A 57 -1.89 13.25 1.80
N GLY A 58 -2.41 13.21 3.03
CA GLY A 58 -3.86 13.05 3.28
C GLY A 58 -4.67 14.34 3.13
N SER A 59 -4.04 15.49 3.37
CA SER A 59 -4.73 16.79 3.39
C SER A 59 -4.66 17.51 2.05
N LEU A 60 -5.83 17.91 1.52
CA LEU A 60 -5.93 18.69 0.28
C LEU A 60 -5.27 20.08 0.40
N THR A 61 -5.37 20.71 1.57
CA THR A 61 -4.75 22.03 1.81
C THR A 61 -3.24 21.93 1.77
N THR A 62 -2.66 20.88 2.37
CA THR A 62 -1.23 20.59 2.31
C THR A 62 -0.78 20.27 0.88
N TYR A 63 -1.53 19.44 0.17
CA TYR A 63 -1.24 19.12 -1.24
C TYR A 63 -1.19 20.38 -2.11
N THR A 64 -2.23 21.23 -2.03
CA THR A 64 -2.31 22.44 -2.86
C THR A 64 -1.28 23.49 -2.47
N LYS A 65 -0.93 23.61 -1.18
CA LYS A 65 0.15 24.46 -0.69
C LYS A 65 1.49 24.01 -1.28
N CYS A 66 1.90 22.76 -1.05
CA CYS A 66 3.17 22.23 -1.54
C CYS A 66 3.25 22.29 -3.08
N LEU A 67 2.14 22.11 -3.80
CA LEU A 67 2.12 22.20 -5.25
C LEU A 67 2.38 23.63 -5.77
N LYS A 68 1.83 24.64 -5.08
CA LYS A 68 2.10 26.06 -5.38
C LYS A 68 3.54 26.43 -5.06
N GLU A 69 4.05 25.98 -3.91
CA GLU A 69 5.43 26.22 -3.48
C GLU A 69 6.44 25.57 -4.46
N LEU A 70 6.24 24.30 -4.85
CA LEU A 70 7.05 23.64 -5.89
C LEU A 70 7.01 24.38 -7.23
N HIS A 71 5.89 25.02 -7.56
CA HIS A 71 5.77 25.83 -8.77
C HIS A 71 6.54 27.14 -8.68
N GLU A 72 6.41 27.83 -7.55
CA GLU A 72 7.13 29.06 -7.26
C GLU A 72 8.64 28.85 -7.30
N TRP A 73 9.12 27.74 -6.73
CA TRP A 73 10.54 27.37 -6.69
C TRP A 73 11.04 26.67 -7.96
N LYS A 74 10.25 26.68 -9.05
CA LYS A 74 10.63 26.18 -10.37
C LYS A 74 11.01 24.70 -10.43
N TYR A 75 10.54 23.89 -9.47
CA TYR A 75 10.63 22.44 -9.56
C TYR A 75 9.61 21.88 -10.55
N ILE A 76 8.43 22.52 -10.63
CA ILE A 76 7.34 22.13 -11.54
C ILE A 76 6.68 23.36 -12.17
N ASN A 77 5.94 23.17 -13.26
CA ASN A 77 5.01 24.15 -13.79
C ASN A 77 3.58 23.74 -13.45
N TYR A 78 2.92 24.46 -12.55
CA TYR A 78 1.54 24.18 -12.16
C TYR A 78 0.61 25.28 -12.65
N LYS A 79 -0.40 24.92 -13.44
CA LYS A 79 -1.49 25.81 -13.83
C LYS A 79 -2.79 25.33 -13.19
N PRO A 80 -3.31 26.03 -12.16
CA PRO A 80 -4.57 25.67 -11.55
C PRO A 80 -5.72 25.85 -12.55
N SER A 81 -6.73 24.98 -12.46
CA SER A 81 -7.98 25.15 -13.19
C SER A 81 -9.17 25.12 -12.24
N ARG A 82 -10.23 25.87 -12.60
CA ARG A 82 -11.48 25.97 -11.83
C ARG A 82 -12.23 24.65 -11.76
N ASN A 83 -12.10 23.81 -12.79
CA ASN A 83 -12.44 22.39 -12.72
C ASN A 83 -11.20 21.59 -12.29
N SER A 84 -11.32 20.80 -11.21
CA SER A 84 -10.24 19.99 -10.64
C SER A 84 -9.50 19.13 -11.69
N ASN A 85 -10.22 18.69 -12.73
CA ASN A 85 -9.74 17.76 -13.74
C ASN A 85 -8.88 18.41 -14.84
N ASN A 86 -8.85 19.75 -14.97
CA ASN A 86 -8.00 20.42 -15.96
C ASN A 86 -6.79 21.13 -15.35
N SER A 87 -6.51 20.89 -14.07
CA SER A 87 -5.24 21.33 -13.49
C SER A 87 -4.10 20.67 -14.27
N SER A 88 -3.20 21.47 -14.86
CA SER A 88 -2.09 20.93 -15.63
C SER A 88 -0.80 21.09 -14.84
N ILE A 89 -0.05 20.00 -14.74
CA ILE A 89 1.30 19.98 -14.19
C ILE A 89 2.25 19.59 -15.31
N SER A 90 3.36 20.31 -15.47
CA SER A 90 4.46 19.90 -16.34
C SER A 90 5.75 19.89 -15.53
N MET A 91 6.56 18.85 -15.71
CA MET A 91 7.86 18.75 -15.06
C MET A 91 8.94 19.31 -15.99
N TYR A 92 9.96 19.97 -15.42
CA TYR A 92 11.09 20.48 -16.17
C TYR A 92 12.15 19.41 -16.39
N SER A 93 12.81 19.45 -17.55
CA SER A 93 13.98 18.61 -17.78
C SER A 93 15.21 19.25 -17.15
N PHE A 94 15.63 18.75 -15.99
CA PHE A 94 16.96 19.01 -15.42
C PHE A 94 18.03 18.15 -16.13
N CYS A 95 18.17 18.31 -17.44
CA CYS A 95 19.29 17.77 -18.20
C CYS A 95 20.11 18.94 -18.72
N THR A 96 21.30 19.16 -18.15
CA THR A 96 22.33 20.00 -18.76
C THR A 96 22.86 19.28 -19.99
N SER A 97 22.21 19.44 -21.13
CA SER A 97 22.95 19.40 -22.38
C SER A 97 23.64 20.75 -22.50
N VAL A 98 24.96 20.78 -22.35
CA VAL A 98 25.74 21.87 -22.93
C VAL A 98 25.51 21.77 -24.44
N CYS A 99 24.59 22.59 -24.94
CA CYS A 99 24.48 22.89 -26.35
C CYS A 99 24.83 24.38 -26.49
N THR A 100 26.12 24.69 -26.45
CA THR A 100 26.62 25.96 -26.96
C THR A 100 27.14 25.69 -28.36
N GLY A 101 26.39 26.15 -29.37
CA GLY A 101 26.78 26.08 -30.77
C GLY A 101 25.58 25.85 -31.68
N ALA A 102 25.14 26.91 -32.34
CA ALA A 102 24.10 26.91 -33.36
C ALA A 102 24.39 25.90 -34.49
N SER A 103 23.36 25.18 -34.93
CA SER A 103 22.93 25.00 -36.33
C SER A 103 21.78 24.00 -36.41
N THR A 104 20.85 24.28 -37.33
CA THR A 104 19.85 23.35 -37.86
C THR A 104 20.53 22.07 -38.33
N ASP A 105 20.06 20.91 -37.88
CA ASP A 105 19.70 19.76 -38.73
C ASP A 105 19.49 18.47 -37.93
N THR A 106 18.52 17.69 -38.41
CA THR A 106 18.16 16.34 -38.02
C THR A 106 19.38 15.45 -37.78
N CYS A 107 19.45 14.77 -36.63
CA CYS A 107 20.32 13.60 -36.43
C CYS A 107 19.58 12.53 -35.60
N THR A 108 19.13 11.50 -36.31
CA THR A 108 18.81 10.17 -35.82
C THR A 108 20.09 9.41 -35.41
N GLU A 109 19.88 8.33 -34.64
CA GLU A 109 20.80 7.20 -34.36
C GLU A 109 21.86 7.37 -33.25
N THR A 110 22.13 6.41 -32.35
CA THR A 110 21.43 5.23 -31.80
C THR A 110 22.26 4.71 -30.61
N VAL A 111 21.57 4.16 -29.59
CA VAL A 111 21.97 3.02 -28.72
C VAL A 111 23.30 3.10 -27.94
N HIS A 112 23.19 3.36 -26.63
CA HIS A 112 23.81 2.46 -25.64
C HIS A 112 22.91 2.34 -24.39
N GLU A 113 22.33 1.15 -24.28
CA GLU A 113 21.96 0.45 -23.05
C GLU A 113 20.97 1.14 -22.10
N SER A 114 19.70 1.08 -22.52
CA SER A 114 18.57 1.23 -21.60
C SER A 114 18.57 0.05 -20.64
N VAL A 115 19.04 0.26 -19.40
CA VAL A 115 18.85 -0.70 -18.31
C VAL A 115 17.35 -0.87 -18.12
N HIS A 116 16.83 -1.98 -18.65
CA HIS A 116 15.43 -2.38 -18.54
C HIS A 116 15.20 -2.96 -17.14
N VAL A 117 15.24 -2.10 -16.11
CA VAL A 117 14.74 -2.50 -14.79
C VAL A 117 13.22 -2.66 -14.92
N LEU A 118 12.76 -3.89 -14.69
CA LEU A 118 11.35 -4.22 -14.55
C LEU A 118 10.73 -3.27 -13.52
N TYR A 119 9.93 -2.35 -14.02
CA TYR A 119 9.12 -1.47 -13.21
C TYR A 119 8.19 -2.34 -12.35
N ILE A 120 8.22 -2.19 -11.02
CA ILE A 120 7.13 -2.71 -10.17
C ILE A 120 5.87 -2.00 -10.65
N ASN A 121 5.10 -2.74 -11.43
CA ASN A 121 3.91 -2.28 -12.11
C ASN A 121 2.82 -2.01 -11.06
N ASN A 122 2.77 -0.79 -10.53
CA ASN A 122 1.58 -0.29 -9.82
C ASN A 122 0.45 0.10 -10.78
N ASN A 123 0.36 -0.55 -11.95
CA ASN A 123 -0.91 -0.68 -12.67
C ASN A 123 -1.68 -1.83 -12.04
N LYS A 124 -2.47 -1.55 -11.00
CA LYS A 124 -3.68 -2.33 -10.78
C LYS A 124 -4.72 -1.84 -11.79
N GLN A 125 -4.45 -2.09 -13.08
CA GLN A 125 -5.51 -2.10 -14.07
C GLN A 125 -6.43 -3.27 -13.70
N ASN A 126 -7.69 -2.95 -13.42
CA ASN A 126 -8.78 -3.90 -13.47
C ASN A 126 -8.81 -4.49 -14.89
N LYS A 127 -8.18 -5.66 -15.06
CA LYS A 127 -8.33 -6.48 -16.24
C LYS A 127 -8.74 -7.87 -15.76
N HIS A 128 -10.00 -8.20 -15.98
CA HIS A 128 -10.56 -9.52 -15.71
C HIS A 128 -9.85 -10.58 -16.57
N ARG A 129 -9.14 -11.48 -15.89
CA ARG A 129 -8.79 -12.89 -16.22
C ARG A 129 -7.72 -13.30 -15.20
N GLY A 130 -7.89 -14.25 -14.30
CA GLY A 130 -8.98 -15.14 -13.94
C GLY A 130 -8.39 -16.06 -12.87
N ASN A 131 -8.70 -15.79 -11.60
CA ASN A 131 -9.01 -16.83 -10.62
C ASN A 131 -9.79 -16.15 -9.48
N GLU A 132 -10.83 -16.82 -9.04
CA GLU A 132 -11.93 -16.30 -8.24
C GLU A 132 -11.46 -15.73 -6.90
N ASN A 133 -12.24 -14.79 -6.35
CA ASN A 133 -12.18 -14.46 -4.93
C ASN A 133 -12.43 -15.76 -4.16
N THR A 134 -11.39 -16.45 -3.70
CA THR A 134 -11.58 -17.64 -2.85
C THR A 134 -11.77 -17.21 -1.40
N SER A 135 -12.85 -16.48 -1.13
CA SER A 135 -13.53 -16.70 0.14
C SER A 135 -14.22 -18.05 -0.03
N PRO A 136 -13.73 -19.11 0.64
CA PRO A 136 -14.30 -20.44 0.45
C PRO A 136 -15.76 -20.44 0.85
N THR A 137 -16.54 -21.26 0.18
CA THR A 137 -17.90 -21.55 0.64
C THR A 137 -17.79 -22.40 1.91
N HIS A 138 -18.75 -22.24 2.83
CA HIS A 138 -18.79 -23.02 4.07
C HIS A 138 -18.64 -24.54 3.82
N ASN A 139 -19.26 -25.05 2.75
CA ASN A 139 -19.15 -26.45 2.36
C ASN A 139 -17.73 -26.87 1.92
N GLU A 140 -17.00 -26.00 1.22
CA GLU A 140 -15.61 -26.28 0.79
C GLU A 140 -14.66 -26.36 1.99
N VAL A 141 -14.89 -25.54 3.02
CA VAL A 141 -14.12 -25.61 4.27
C VAL A 141 -14.42 -26.93 5.00
N LYS A 142 -15.69 -27.35 5.06
CA LYS A 142 -16.06 -28.64 5.67
C LYS A 142 -15.43 -29.82 4.95
N GLU A 143 -15.50 -29.85 3.63
CA GLU A 143 -14.88 -30.90 2.82
C GLU A 143 -13.36 -30.96 3.04
N PHE A 144 -12.68 -29.81 3.10
CA PHE A 144 -11.24 -29.76 3.36
C PHE A 144 -10.85 -30.25 4.75
N PHE A 145 -11.62 -29.90 5.78
CA PHE A 145 -11.36 -30.39 7.15
C PHE A 145 -11.65 -31.88 7.27
N ASN A 146 -12.70 -32.39 6.62
CA ASN A 146 -13.00 -33.82 6.56
C ASN A 146 -11.91 -34.60 5.79
N GLU A 147 -11.40 -34.07 4.68
CA GLU A 147 -10.25 -34.64 3.94
C GLU A 147 -8.99 -34.75 4.82
N LYS A 148 -8.83 -33.85 5.79
CA LYS A 148 -7.72 -33.87 6.74
C LYS A 148 -8.02 -34.64 8.03
N GLU A 149 -9.16 -35.33 8.11
CA GLU A 149 -9.62 -36.07 9.28
C GLU A 149 -9.84 -35.18 10.53
N TRP A 150 -10.21 -33.92 10.33
CA TRP A 150 -10.53 -32.98 11.42
C TRP A 150 -12.04 -32.92 11.71
N PRO A 151 -12.44 -32.67 12.98
CA PRO A 151 -13.84 -32.54 13.35
C PRO A 151 -14.54 -31.41 12.58
N GLU A 152 -15.76 -31.68 12.10
CA GLU A 152 -16.58 -30.70 11.36
C GLU A 152 -16.84 -29.42 12.17
N GLN A 153 -16.96 -29.55 13.50
CA GLN A 153 -17.13 -28.43 14.42
C GLN A 153 -15.96 -27.43 14.37
N GLU A 154 -14.73 -27.91 14.16
CA GLU A 154 -13.56 -27.04 14.02
C GLU A 154 -13.56 -26.32 12.66
N ALA A 155 -14.12 -26.95 11.61
CA ALA A 155 -14.32 -26.31 10.30
C ALA A 155 -15.30 -25.13 10.40
N ASP A 156 -16.40 -25.30 11.15
CA ASP A 156 -17.40 -24.26 11.41
C ASP A 156 -16.79 -23.08 12.17
N THR A 157 -16.05 -23.36 13.25
CA THR A 157 -15.40 -22.29 14.04
C THR A 157 -14.36 -21.51 13.23
N PHE A 158 -13.57 -22.21 12.40
CA PHE A 158 -12.63 -21.59 11.47
C PHE A 158 -13.36 -20.66 10.49
N PHE A 159 -14.43 -21.15 9.85
CA PHE A 159 -15.19 -20.37 8.87
C PHE A 159 -15.78 -19.10 9.49
N PHE A 160 -16.47 -19.20 10.62
CA PHE A 160 -17.08 -18.03 11.28
C PHE A 160 -16.04 -17.02 11.77
N HIS A 161 -14.89 -17.49 12.25
CA HIS A 161 -13.78 -16.61 12.67
C HIS A 161 -13.26 -15.76 11.50
N TYR A 162 -13.03 -16.37 10.34
CA TYR A 162 -12.54 -15.65 9.17
C TYR A 162 -13.62 -14.85 8.44
N GLN A 163 -14.89 -15.26 8.55
CA GLN A 163 -16.03 -14.49 8.07
C GLN A 163 -16.20 -13.18 8.85
N ALA A 164 -16.12 -13.23 10.19
CA ALA A 164 -16.21 -12.05 11.04
C ALA A 164 -15.05 -11.06 10.85
N THR A 165 -13.86 -11.57 10.50
CA THR A 165 -12.66 -10.76 10.21
C THR A 165 -12.54 -10.33 8.75
N GLY A 166 -13.53 -10.68 7.91
CA GLY A 166 -13.55 -10.30 6.50
C GLY A 166 -12.41 -10.92 5.68
N TRP A 167 -11.95 -12.12 6.07
CA TRP A 167 -10.86 -12.85 5.40
C TRP A 167 -9.56 -12.02 5.26
N CYS A 168 -9.25 -11.22 6.28
CA CYS A 168 -8.05 -10.38 6.35
C CYS A 168 -7.17 -10.76 7.54
N THR A 169 -5.85 -10.71 7.36
CA THR A 169 -4.89 -10.86 8.48
C THR A 169 -4.86 -9.58 9.32
N ALA A 170 -4.34 -9.64 10.55
CA ALA A 170 -4.18 -8.49 11.47
C ALA A 170 -3.54 -7.24 10.83
N ASN A 171 -2.70 -7.41 9.79
CA ASN A 171 -2.07 -6.33 9.03
C ASN A 171 -2.93 -5.82 7.84
N GLN A 172 -4.24 -6.08 7.82
CA GLN A 172 -5.22 -5.70 6.77
C GLN A 172 -4.94 -6.27 5.37
N THR A 173 -4.04 -7.25 5.25
CA THR A 173 -3.80 -7.97 3.99
C THR A 173 -4.85 -9.07 3.81
N LYS A 174 -5.51 -9.10 2.65
CA LYS A 174 -6.45 -10.17 2.27
C LYS A 174 -5.73 -11.52 2.27
N ILE A 175 -6.35 -12.53 2.86
CA ILE A 175 -5.85 -13.90 2.83
C ILE A 175 -5.94 -14.39 1.39
N GLN A 176 -4.79 -14.65 0.77
CA GLN A 176 -4.71 -15.14 -0.61
C GLN A 176 -4.95 -16.64 -0.70
N ASP A 177 -4.62 -17.39 0.35
CA ASP A 177 -4.78 -18.85 0.41
C ASP A 177 -5.41 -19.24 1.76
N TRP A 178 -6.71 -19.55 1.73
CA TRP A 178 -7.46 -19.95 2.92
C TRP A 178 -7.10 -21.36 3.40
N LYS A 179 -6.61 -22.23 2.51
CA LYS A 179 -6.19 -23.60 2.88
C LYS A 179 -4.93 -23.55 3.74
N ALA A 180 -4.00 -22.66 3.41
CA ALA A 180 -2.82 -22.39 4.25
C ALA A 180 -3.22 -21.82 5.63
N ALA A 181 -4.22 -20.93 5.67
CA ALA A 181 -4.75 -20.41 6.93
C ALA A 181 -5.42 -21.52 7.77
N ALA A 182 -6.14 -22.44 7.14
CA ALA A 182 -6.74 -23.62 7.79
C ALA A 182 -5.68 -24.57 8.35
N GLN A 183 -4.63 -24.87 7.59
CA GLN A 183 -3.51 -25.69 8.08
C GLN A 183 -2.81 -25.03 9.28
N LYS A 184 -2.61 -23.70 9.25
CA LYS A 184 -2.06 -22.97 10.39
C LYS A 184 -2.98 -23.03 11.62
N TRP A 185 -4.30 -22.98 11.42
CA TRP A 185 -5.30 -23.15 12.49
C TRP A 185 -5.18 -24.53 13.15
N MET A 186 -5.12 -25.58 12.33
CA MET A 186 -4.92 -26.97 12.78
C MET A 186 -3.62 -27.11 13.58
N LEU A 187 -2.49 -26.62 13.05
CA LEU A 187 -1.20 -26.67 13.74
C LEU A 187 -1.20 -25.94 15.08
N LYS A 188 -1.95 -24.82 15.19
CA LYS A 188 -2.10 -24.10 16.45
C LYS A 188 -2.84 -24.96 17.47
N LYS A 189 -3.98 -25.56 17.08
CA LYS A 189 -4.79 -26.42 17.95
C LYS A 189 -4.02 -27.66 18.45
N VAL A 190 -3.32 -28.38 17.56
CA VAL A 190 -2.49 -29.53 17.94
C VAL A 190 -1.42 -29.17 19.00
N LYS A 191 -0.82 -27.97 18.90
CA LYS A 191 0.14 -27.50 19.91
C LYS A 191 -0.50 -27.27 21.27
N PHE A 192 -1.74 -26.79 21.31
CA PHE A 192 -2.48 -26.64 22.56
C PHE A 192 -2.84 -28.01 23.15
N ASP A 193 -3.34 -28.95 22.35
CA ASP A 193 -3.72 -30.30 22.81
C ASP A 193 -2.50 -31.12 23.30
N THR A 194 -1.35 -31.00 22.64
CA THR A 194 -0.10 -31.67 23.05
C THR A 194 0.47 -31.08 24.34
N SER A 195 0.26 -29.77 24.57
CA SER A 195 0.66 -29.13 25.83
C SER A 195 -0.27 -29.48 27.01
N GLU A 196 -1.51 -29.89 26.74
CA GLU A 196 -2.44 -30.39 27.75
C GLU A 196 -2.23 -31.87 28.09
N SER A 197 -1.70 -32.70 27.17
CA SER A 197 -1.43 -34.12 27.44
C SER A 197 -0.19 -34.38 28.28
N VAL A 198 0.82 -33.48 28.26
CA VAL A 198 2.04 -33.60 29.08
C VAL A 198 1.82 -33.19 30.55
N ASN A 199 0.74 -32.47 30.87
CA ASN A 199 0.48 -31.96 32.24
C ASN A 199 -0.54 -32.77 33.05
N LYS A 200 -0.93 -33.98 32.61
CA LYS A 200 -1.78 -34.89 33.41
C LYS A 200 -0.98 -35.95 34.15
N SER A 201 -0.12 -35.52 35.07
CA SER A 201 0.19 -36.30 36.29
C SER A 201 0.86 -35.43 37.34
N THR A 202 0.05 -34.80 38.21
CA THR A 202 0.25 -34.71 39.68
C THR A 202 -0.97 -33.99 40.28
N HIS A 203 -1.64 -34.64 41.24
CA HIS A 203 -2.79 -34.15 42.01
C HIS A 203 -2.47 -32.91 42.87
N LYS A 204 -3.36 -31.90 42.90
CA LYS A 204 -4.19 -31.56 44.09
C LYS A 204 -5.08 -30.33 43.87
N ASN A 205 -6.33 -30.48 44.32
CA ASN A 205 -7.29 -29.43 44.68
C ASN A 205 -6.65 -28.25 45.42
N ILE A 206 -6.87 -27.02 44.96
CA ILE A 206 -7.19 -25.86 45.82
C ILE A 206 -8.21 -24.99 45.08
N ASN A 207 -9.32 -24.74 45.76
CA ASN A 207 -10.36 -23.77 45.41
C ASN A 207 -9.78 -22.39 45.16
N GLU A 208 -10.21 -21.70 44.09
CA GLU A 208 -10.30 -20.23 44.15
C GLU A 208 -11.46 -19.74 43.28
N LYS A 209 -12.55 -19.42 43.98
CA LYS A 209 -13.69 -18.64 43.48
C LYS A 209 -13.18 -17.26 43.12
N LEU A 210 -13.38 -16.82 41.88
CA LEU A 210 -13.37 -15.39 41.56
C LEU A 210 -14.65 -14.77 42.13
N HIS A 211 -14.49 -13.96 43.17
CA HIS A 211 -15.56 -13.14 43.73
C HIS A 211 -15.99 -12.08 42.71
N THR A 212 -17.20 -12.19 42.15
CA THR A 212 -17.87 -11.07 41.51
C THR A 212 -18.51 -10.21 42.59
N ASN A 213 -17.91 -9.07 42.91
CA ASN A 213 -18.57 -8.05 43.73
C ASN A 213 -19.46 -7.20 42.81
N THR A 214 -20.71 -7.65 42.62
CA THR A 214 -21.77 -6.86 42.00
C THR A 214 -22.66 -6.30 43.09
N ASP A 215 -22.26 -5.16 43.63
CA ASP A 215 -23.20 -4.24 44.28
C ASP A 215 -22.95 -2.83 43.71
N ARG A 216 -23.79 -2.45 42.74
CA ARG A 216 -23.92 -1.07 42.28
C ARG A 216 -25.39 -0.72 42.38
N ASN A 217 -25.75 -0.15 43.51
CA ASN A 217 -27.06 0.43 43.75
C ASN A 217 -27.12 1.82 43.07
N TYR A 218 -27.99 1.96 42.06
CA TYR A 218 -28.18 3.17 41.23
C TYR A 218 -29.33 4.07 41.73
N SER A 219 -29.62 4.08 43.03
CA SER A 219 -30.83 4.72 43.57
C SER A 219 -30.68 6.18 44.07
N GLU A 220 -29.64 6.93 43.73
CA GLU A 220 -29.60 8.37 44.03
C GLU A 220 -29.55 9.22 42.75
N PRO A 221 -30.47 10.19 42.57
CA PRO A 221 -30.36 11.17 41.50
C PRO A 221 -29.36 12.28 41.89
N LEU A 222 -28.68 12.81 40.87
CA LEU A 222 -27.73 13.93 40.92
C LEU A 222 -28.28 15.20 41.57
#